data_AF-E1X4E2-F1
#
_entry.id   AF-E1X4E2-F1
#
_cell.length_a   1.000
_cell.length_b   1.000
_cell.length_c   1.000
_cell.angle_alpha   90.00
_cell.angle_beta   90.00
_cell.angle_gamma   90.00
#
_symmetry.space_group_name_H-M   'P 1'
#
loop_
_entity.id
_entity.type
_entity.pdbx_description
1 polymer ?
#
loop_
_entity_poly.entity_id
_entity_poly.type
_entity_poly.pdbx_seq_one_letter_code
_entity_poly.pdbx_strand_id
1 'polypeptide(L)'
;MMTLNTTYKFIFITGVLLLVTSCGSGTIVPTTDVCSLEKHWDDNLYQVKINDKKINTHWYLKEDALDITKQLAKDNKCMDH
;
A
#
# COMPACT_ATOMS: atom_id res chain seq x y z
N MET A 1 -8.28 -43.07 29.04
CA MET A 1 -7.03 -42.47 29.56
C MET A 1 -6.27 -41.90 28.37
N MET A 2 -6.32 -40.60 28.12
CA MET A 2 -5.47 -39.99 27.08
C MET A 2 -4.03 -39.99 27.58
N THR A 3 -3.11 -40.50 26.76
CA THR A 3 -1.68 -40.57 27.10
C THR A 3 -1.14 -39.15 27.22
N LEU A 4 -0.23 -38.92 28.18
CA LEU A 4 0.44 -37.63 28.41
C LEU A 4 1.01 -37.02 27.11
N ASN A 5 1.42 -37.91 26.19
CA ASN A 5 1.95 -37.55 24.88
C ASN A 5 0.93 -36.93 23.91
N THR A 6 -0.36 -37.19 24.08
CA THR A 6 -1.41 -36.66 23.20
C THR A 6 -1.85 -35.28 23.68
N THR A 7 -1.81 -35.05 24.99
CA THR A 7 -2.19 -33.79 25.63
C THR A 7 -1.21 -32.66 25.32
N TYR A 8 0.12 -32.90 25.35
CA TYR A 8 1.09 -31.84 25.00
C TYR A 8 1.00 -31.41 23.54
N LYS A 9 0.71 -32.35 22.62
CA LYS A 9 0.53 -32.05 21.20
C LYS A 9 -0.69 -31.15 21.00
N PHE A 10 -1.76 -31.44 21.73
CA PHE A 10 -2.96 -30.60 21.71
C PHE A 10 -2.66 -29.19 22.21
N ILE A 11 -2.00 -29.06 23.36
CA ILE A 11 -1.64 -27.76 23.94
C ILE A 11 -0.74 -26.96 22.99
N PHE A 12 0.25 -27.62 22.36
CA PHE A 12 1.14 -26.97 21.40
C PHE A 12 0.38 -26.45 20.17
N ILE A 13 -0.51 -27.27 19.59
CA ILE A 13 -1.32 -26.88 18.43
C ILE A 13 -2.25 -25.72 18.79
N THR A 14 -2.90 -25.76 19.95
CA THR A 14 -3.78 -24.67 20.41
C THR A 14 -2.99 -23.37 20.68
N GLY A 15 -1.78 -23.48 21.25
CA GLY A 15 -0.89 -22.35 21.48
C GLY A 15 -0.43 -21.68 20.18
N VAL A 16 -0.09 -22.46 19.15
CA VAL A 16 0.26 -21.93 17.82
C VAL A 16 -0.93 -21.26 17.15
N LEU A 17 -2.15 -21.82 17.30
CA LEU A 17 -3.37 -21.23 16.73
C LEU A 17 -3.71 -19.86 17.34
N LEU A 18 -3.43 -19.66 18.62
CA LEU A 18 -3.67 -18.39 19.31
C LEU A 18 -2.68 -17.29 18.91
N LEU A 19 -1.49 -17.65 18.44
CA LEU A 19 -0.49 -16.67 18.00
C LEU A 19 -0.81 -16.08 16.61
N VAL A 20 -1.43 -16.87 15.73
CA VAL A 20 -1.75 -16.43 14.36
C VAL A 20 -3.00 -15.55 14.25
N THR A 21 -3.86 -15.47 15.29
CA THR A 21 -5.04 -14.58 15.28
C THR A 21 -4.75 -13.16 15.76
N SER A 22 -3.51 -12.86 16.14
CA SER A 22 -3.11 -11.53 16.65
C SER A 22 -2.77 -10.49 15.56
N CYS A 23 -2.78 -10.87 14.27
CA CYS A 23 -2.70 -9.94 13.15
C CYS A 23 -4.05 -9.23 12.96
N GLY A 24 -4.32 -8.28 13.85
CA GLY A 24 -5.50 -7.42 13.79
C GLY A 24 -5.55 -6.62 12.50
N SER A 25 -6.76 -6.50 11.95
CA SER A 25 -7.10 -5.59 10.85
C SER A 25 -6.78 -4.15 11.27
N GLY A 26 -5.61 -3.66 10.88
CA GLY A 26 -5.24 -2.26 11.08
C GLY A 26 -6.18 -1.37 10.27
N THR A 27 -6.70 -0.33 10.89
CA THR A 27 -7.50 0.67 10.17
C THR A 27 -6.63 1.30 9.08
N ILE A 28 -7.10 1.27 7.83
CA ILE A 28 -6.43 1.98 6.73
C ILE A 28 -6.57 3.47 7.01
N VAL A 29 -5.48 4.09 7.49
CA VAL A 29 -5.42 5.54 7.69
C VAL A 29 -5.19 6.18 6.31
N PRO A 30 -6.11 7.02 5.81
CA PRO A 30 -5.93 7.66 4.51
C PRO A 30 -4.72 8.60 4.56
N THR A 31 -3.92 8.59 3.50
CA THR A 31 -2.82 9.55 3.34
C THR A 31 -3.35 10.96 3.15
N THR A 32 -2.60 11.94 3.64
CA THR A 32 -2.84 13.37 3.38
C THR A 32 -1.96 13.92 2.26
N ASP A 33 -1.11 13.06 1.67
CA ASP A 33 -0.18 13.46 0.63
C ASP A 33 -0.93 13.76 -0.67
N VAL A 34 -0.53 14.80 -1.41
CA VAL A 34 -1.22 15.22 -2.63
C VAL A 34 -0.46 14.75 -3.86
N CYS A 35 -1.15 14.05 -4.77
CA CYS A 35 -0.63 13.77 -6.10
C CYS A 35 -0.74 15.01 -6.98
N SER A 36 0.29 15.34 -7.75
CA SER A 36 0.25 16.44 -8.70
C SER A 36 1.00 16.10 -9.99
N LEU A 37 0.63 16.79 -11.07
CA LEU A 37 1.25 16.66 -12.38
C LEU A 37 1.96 17.97 -12.74
N GLU A 38 3.25 17.88 -13.03
CA GLU A 38 4.04 18.98 -13.59
C GLU A 38 4.21 18.77 -15.09
N LYS A 39 3.74 19.73 -15.91
CA LYS A 39 3.91 19.69 -17.35
C LYS A 39 5.33 20.12 -17.74
N HIS A 40 5.97 19.39 -18.65
CA HIS A 40 7.18 19.85 -19.31
C HIS A 40 6.87 21.09 -20.19
N TRP A 41 7.78 22.05 -20.20
CA TRP A 41 7.60 23.38 -20.79
C TRP A 41 7.24 23.33 -22.28
N ASP A 42 7.91 22.48 -23.05
CA ASP A 42 7.78 22.40 -24.51
C ASP A 42 7.01 21.17 -25.01
N ASP A 43 6.88 20.13 -24.19
CA ASP A 43 6.32 18.85 -24.61
C ASP A 43 5.00 18.55 -23.90
N ASN A 44 4.12 17.77 -24.52
CA ASN A 44 2.92 17.21 -23.87
C ASN A 44 3.27 16.04 -22.93
N LEU A 45 4.37 16.21 -22.19
CA LEU A 45 4.91 15.27 -21.23
C LEU A 45 4.68 15.80 -19.81
N TYR A 46 4.44 14.88 -18.89
CA TYR A 46 4.04 15.17 -17.53
C TYR A 46 4.89 14.35 -16.55
N GLN A 47 5.30 15.02 -15.48
CA GLN A 47 6.01 14.43 -14.36
C GLN A 47 5.03 14.23 -13.20
N VAL A 48 4.93 13.01 -12.70
CA VAL A 48 4.12 12.70 -11.52
C VAL A 48 4.89 13.06 -10.25
N LYS A 49 4.23 13.75 -9.32
CA LYS A 49 4.77 14.19 -8.04
C LYS A 49 3.84 13.81 -6.88
N ILE A 50 4.42 13.57 -5.71
CA ILE A 50 3.73 13.47 -4.42
C ILE A 50 4.31 14.54 -3.51
N ASN A 51 3.47 15.46 -3.01
CA ASN A 51 3.92 16.61 -2.21
C ASN A 51 5.09 17.38 -2.86
N ASP A 52 4.93 17.74 -4.14
CA ASP A 52 5.92 18.43 -4.98
C ASP A 52 7.22 17.66 -5.27
N LYS A 53 7.38 16.44 -4.75
CA LYS A 53 8.53 15.58 -5.01
C LYS A 53 8.24 14.61 -6.13
N LYS A 54 9.15 14.56 -7.11
CA LYS A 54 9.06 13.60 -8.22
C LYS A 54 9.14 12.18 -7.69
N ILE A 55 8.23 11.31 -8.13
CA ILE A 55 8.26 9.90 -7.74
C ILE A 55 9.38 9.13 -8.43
N ASN A 56 9.81 9.60 -9.61
CA ASN A 56 10.89 9.05 -10.43
C ASN A 56 11.40 10.13 -11.42
N THR A 57 12.31 9.75 -12.32
CA THR A 57 12.88 10.63 -13.35
C THR A 57 12.20 10.49 -14.71
N HIS A 58 11.14 9.70 -14.83
CA HIS A 58 10.46 9.42 -16.08
C HIS A 58 9.38 10.46 -16.36
N TRP A 59 9.24 10.76 -17.64
CA TRP A 59 8.19 11.61 -18.18
C TRP A 59 7.15 10.76 -18.89
N TYR A 60 5.89 11.13 -18.75
CA TYR A 60 4.74 10.35 -19.22
C TYR A 60 3.85 11.20 -20.12
N LEU A 61 3.11 10.55 -21.01
CA LEU A 61 1.98 11.23 -21.65
C LEU A 61 0.93 11.57 -20.60
N LYS A 62 0.06 12.54 -20.91
CA LYS A 62 -0.96 13.02 -19.97
C LYS A 62 -1.83 11.88 -19.42
N GLU A 63 -2.27 10.99 -20.30
CA GLU A 63 -3.17 9.88 -19.98
C GLU A 63 -2.48 8.88 -19.06
N ASP A 64 -1.25 8.48 -19.39
CA ASP A 64 -0.43 7.60 -18.56
C ASP A 64 -0.17 8.22 -17.18
N ALA A 65 0.15 9.52 -17.14
CA ALA A 65 0.39 10.23 -15.88
C ALA A 65 -0.86 10.23 -14.98
N LEU A 66 -2.05 10.42 -15.56
CA LEU A 66 -3.33 10.36 -14.85
C LEU A 66 -3.66 8.95 -14.35
N ASP A 67 -3.33 7.92 -15.13
CA ASP A 67 -3.57 6.55 -14.70
C ASP A 67 -2.61 6.13 -13.58
N ILE A 68 -1.37 6.62 -13.61
CA ILE A 68 -0.41 6.46 -12.51
C ILE A 68 -0.95 7.13 -11.23
N THR A 69 -1.45 8.37 -11.29
CA THR A 69 -1.98 9.06 -10.10
C THR A 69 -3.18 8.32 -9.51
N LYS A 70 -4.10 7.81 -10.35
CA LYS A 70 -5.23 6.98 -9.88
C LYS A 70 -4.75 5.70 -9.18
N GLN A 71 -3.72 5.06 -9.72
CA GLN A 71 -3.16 3.85 -9.11
C GLN A 71 -2.51 4.16 -7.75
N LEU A 72 -1.74 5.25 -7.66
CA LEU A 72 -1.16 5.72 -6.40
C LEU A 72 -2.23 6.06 -5.35
N ALA A 73 -3.36 6.63 -5.77
CA ALA A 73 -4.48 6.90 -4.88
C ALA A 73 -5.16 5.62 -4.37
N LYS A 74 -5.36 4.61 -5.23
CA LYS A 74 -5.86 3.29 -4.83
C LYS A 74 -4.93 2.61 -3.82
N ASP A 75 -3.63 2.79 -3.96
CA ASP A 75 -2.60 2.25 -3.07
C ASP A 75 -2.37 3.12 -1.83
N ASN A 76 -3.23 4.12 -1.60
CA ASN A 76 -3.18 5.05 -0.47
C ASN A 76 -1.82 5.77 -0.33
N LYS A 77 -1.14 6.04 -1.45
CA LYS A 77 0.15 6.75 -1.51
C LYS A 77 -0.02 8.25 -1.63
N CYS A 78 -1.10 8.70 -2.24
CA CYS A 78 -1.52 10.09 -2.28
C CYS A 78 -3.05 10.17 -2.37
N MET A 79 -3.60 11.37 -2.22
CA MET A 79 -5.00 11.67 -2.46
C MET A 79 -5.28 11.69 -3.97
N ASP A 80 -6.43 11.13 -4.35
CA ASP A 80 -6.94 11.23 -5.72
C ASP A 80 -7.32 12.68 -6.03
N HIS A 81 -7.20 13.06 -7.30
CA HIS A 81 -7.33 14.44 -7.75
C HIS A 81 -8.71 14.76 -8.33
#